data_AF-A0A2A8S895-F1
#
_entry.id   AF-A0A2A8S895-F1
#
_cell.length_a   1.000
_cell.length_b   1.000
_cell.length_c   1.000
_cell.angle_alpha   90.00
_cell.angle_beta   90.00
_cell.angle_gamma   90.00
#
_symmetry.space_group_name_H-M   'P 1'
#
loop_
_entity.id
_entity.type
_entity.pdbx_description
1 polymer ?
#
loop_
_entity_poly.entity_id
_entity_poly.type
_entity_poly.pdbx_seq_one_letter_code
_entity_poly.pdbx_strand_id
1 'polypeptide(L)'
;MTLYYFTKDEPGVSNCKGKCSEIWPTFHAENIVAPSGFNKSDFGTITREDGQKQTTYKGHPLYYYFKDTQVGDINGQGVNNVWFVLNKKIFEK
;
A
#
# COMPACT_ATOMS: atom_id res chain seq x y z
N MET A 1 -3.20 11.76 -0.84
CA MET A 1 -2.37 10.97 0.07
C MET A 1 -1.46 10.07 -0.72
N THR A 2 -0.30 9.74 -0.18
CA THR A 2 0.67 8.82 -0.78
C THR A 2 0.36 7.38 -0.38
N LEU A 3 0.54 6.44 -1.31
CA LEU A 3 0.39 5.00 -1.04
C LEU A 3 1.76 4.36 -0.82
N TYR A 4 1.80 3.39 0.07
CA TYR A 4 2.99 2.66 0.46
C TYR A 4 2.80 1.16 0.31
N TYR A 5 3.91 0.45 0.18
CA TYR A 5 3.96 -1.00 0.34
C TYR A 5 4.96 -1.36 1.44
N PHE A 6 4.73 -2.53 2.06
CA PHE A 6 5.58 -3.07 3.11
C PHE A 6 6.43 -4.20 2.53
N THR A 7 7.77 -4.10 2.65
CA THR A 7 8.67 -5.14 2.09
C THR A 7 8.62 -6.46 2.84
N LYS A 8 8.05 -6.47 4.04
CA LYS A 8 7.83 -7.70 4.81
C LYS A 8 6.47 -8.35 4.51
N ASP A 9 5.66 -7.78 3.63
CA ASP A 9 4.47 -8.45 3.12
C ASP A 9 4.85 -9.48 2.05
N GLU A 10 4.04 -10.53 1.96
CA GLU A 10 4.11 -11.51 0.88
C GLU A 10 3.03 -11.19 -0.17
N PRO A 11 3.18 -11.65 -1.43
CA PRO A 11 2.14 -11.47 -2.42
C PRO A 11 0.79 -12.01 -1.92
N GLY A 12 -0.18 -11.10 -1.81
CA GLY A 12 -1.52 -11.45 -1.36
C GLY A 12 -1.74 -11.48 0.16
N VAL A 13 -0.68 -11.28 0.97
CA VAL A 13 -0.73 -11.41 2.43
C VAL A 13 -0.17 -10.16 3.10
N SER A 14 -0.99 -9.51 3.94
CA SER A 14 -0.54 -8.43 4.81
C SER A 14 -0.04 -8.98 6.15
N ASN A 15 1.22 -8.73 6.47
CA ASN A 15 1.81 -8.95 7.78
C ASN A 15 1.63 -7.76 8.75
N CYS A 16 1.13 -6.62 8.27
CA CYS A 16 0.84 -5.46 9.10
C CYS A 16 -0.51 -5.61 9.83
N LYS A 17 -0.48 -5.88 11.14
CA LYS A 17 -1.67 -6.06 12.00
C LYS A 17 -1.55 -5.37 13.36
N GLY A 18 -2.69 -5.17 14.03
CA GLY A 18 -2.75 -4.50 15.34
C GLY A 18 -2.21 -3.07 15.27
N LYS A 19 -1.28 -2.72 16.17
CA LYS A 19 -0.63 -1.40 16.18
C LYS A 19 0.03 -1.01 14.86
N CYS A 20 0.46 -1.99 14.06
CA CYS A 20 0.98 -1.69 12.73
C CYS A 20 -0.08 -1.02 11.86
N SER A 21 -1.33 -1.50 11.89
CA SER A 21 -2.44 -0.95 11.10
C SER A 21 -2.93 0.42 11.59
N GLU A 22 -2.63 0.79 12.84
CA GLU A 22 -2.87 2.15 13.34
C GLU A 22 -1.88 3.16 12.75
N ILE A 23 -0.61 2.75 12.61
CA ILE A 23 0.47 3.56 12.03
C ILE A 23 0.41 3.55 10.49
N TRP A 24 0.02 2.40 9.94
CA TRP A 24 -0.10 2.13 8.51
C TRP A 24 -1.51 1.66 8.18
N PRO A 25 -2.49 2.58 8.12
CA PRO A 25 -3.86 2.22 7.77
C PRO A 25 -3.92 1.55 6.40
N THR A 26 -4.77 0.54 6.27
CA THR A 26 -4.97 -0.17 5.01
C THR A 26 -5.62 0.76 3.98
N PHE A 27 -5.22 0.62 2.72
CA PHE A 27 -5.92 1.24 1.60
C PHE A 27 -6.83 0.23 0.92
N HIS A 28 -8.10 0.59 0.74
CA HIS A 28 -9.04 -0.16 -0.09
C HIS A 28 -9.86 0.79 -0.96
N ALA A 29 -9.98 0.43 -2.23
CA ALA A 29 -10.92 1.03 -3.15
C ALA A 29 -11.57 -0.06 -4.01
N GLU A 30 -12.90 -0.08 -4.06
CA GLU A 30 -13.66 -1.00 -4.91
C GLU A 30 -13.40 -0.73 -6.40
N ASN A 31 -13.32 0.56 -6.76
CA ASN A 31 -13.08 1.02 -8.12
C ASN A 31 -11.79 1.85 -8.16
N ILE A 32 -10.68 1.21 -8.53
CA ILE A 32 -9.41 1.90 -8.73
C ILE A 32 -9.46 2.72 -10.02
N VAL A 33 -9.24 4.03 -9.88
CA VAL A 33 -8.84 4.90 -10.98
C VAL A 33 -7.31 4.93 -10.96
N ALA A 34 -6.70 4.15 -11.86
CA ALA A 34 -5.25 4.08 -11.94
C ALA A 34 -4.69 5.43 -12.41
N PRO A 35 -3.78 6.06 -11.66
CA PRO A 35 -3.14 7.30 -12.10
C PRO A 35 -2.25 7.04 -13.32
N SER A 36 -1.93 8.10 -14.07
CA SER A 36 -1.07 8.01 -15.25
C SER A 36 0.24 7.27 -14.96
N GLY A 37 0.56 6.28 -15.78
CA GLY A 37 1.75 5.45 -15.61
C GLY A 37 1.58 4.26 -14.67
N PHE A 38 0.37 3.96 -14.22
CA PHE A 38 0.03 2.70 -13.56
C PHE A 38 -1.00 1.94 -14.42
N ASN A 39 -0.87 0.61 -14.53
CA ASN A 39 -1.86 -0.20 -15.21
C ASN A 39 -2.95 -0.61 -14.22
N LYS A 40 -4.22 -0.45 -14.60
CA LYS A 40 -5.35 -0.87 -13.77
C LYS A 40 -5.32 -2.38 -13.48
N SER A 41 -4.83 -3.20 -14.42
CA SER A 41 -4.70 -4.65 -14.28
C SER A 41 -3.69 -5.09 -13.23
N ASP A 42 -2.75 -4.22 -12.86
CA ASP A 42 -1.78 -4.49 -11.80
C ASP A 42 -2.40 -4.32 -10.40
N PHE A 43 -3.57 -3.67 -10.30
CA PHE A 43 -4.29 -3.55 -9.04
C PHE A 43 -5.17 -4.77 -8.79
N GLY A 44 -5.09 -5.27 -7.57
CA GLY A 44 -5.93 -6.36 -7.08
C GLY A 44 -6.62 -6.00 -5.78
N THR A 45 -7.31 -6.97 -5.21
CA THR A 45 -7.88 -6.88 -3.85
C THR A 45 -7.67 -8.20 -3.15
N ILE A 46 -7.32 -8.13 -1.88
CA ILE A 46 -7.24 -9.27 -0.97
C ILE A 46 -8.25 -9.11 0.15
N THR A 47 -8.66 -10.24 0.74
CA THR A 47 -9.33 -10.27 2.03
C THR A 47 -8.30 -10.66 3.07
N ARG A 48 -8.10 -9.79 4.05
CA ARG A 48 -7.17 -10.00 5.16
C ARG A 48 -7.72 -11.01 6.16
N GLU A 49 -6.86 -11.52 7.04
CA GLU A 49 -7.26 -12.42 8.13
C GLU A 49 -8.30 -11.80 9.08
N ASP A 50 -8.28 -10.46 9.22
CA ASP A 50 -9.24 -9.68 10.01
C ASP A 50 -10.57 -9.42 9.28
N GLY A 51 -10.75 -9.99 8.08
CA GLY A 51 -11.95 -9.86 7.26
C GLY A 51 -12.03 -8.57 6.43
N GLN A 52 -11.12 -7.61 6.64
CA GLN A 52 -11.11 -6.38 5.85
C GLN A 52 -10.55 -6.62 4.44
N LYS A 53 -11.10 -5.89 3.47
CA LYS A 53 -10.54 -5.84 2.12
C LYS A 53 -9.38 -4.86 2.08
N GLN A 54 -8.39 -5.17 1.25
CA GLN A 54 -7.26 -4.29 1.00
C GLN A 54 -6.87 -4.35 -0.48
N THR A 55 -6.64 -3.19 -1.07
CA THR A 55 -6.14 -3.10 -2.45
C THR A 55 -4.67 -3.50 -2.49
N THR A 56 -4.30 -4.25 -3.53
CA THR A 56 -2.90 -4.59 -3.81
C THR A 56 -2.44 -3.93 -5.10
N TYR A 57 -1.13 -3.74 -5.26
CA TYR A 57 -0.48 -3.45 -6.54
C TYR A 57 0.59 -4.50 -6.82
N LYS A 58 0.48 -5.22 -7.94
CA LYS A 58 1.31 -6.37 -8.29
C LYS A 58 1.46 -7.36 -7.13
N GLY A 59 0.36 -7.61 -6.42
CA GLY A 59 0.31 -8.51 -5.27
C GLY A 59 0.73 -7.90 -3.93
N HIS A 60 1.34 -6.71 -3.90
CA HIS A 60 1.73 -6.06 -2.65
C HIS A 60 0.56 -5.29 -2.01
N PRO A 61 0.20 -5.56 -0.74
CA PRO A 61 -0.81 -4.79 -0.02
C PRO A 61 -0.44 -3.31 0.10
N LEU A 62 -1.43 -2.43 -0.07
CA LEU A 62 -1.24 -0.98 -0.08
C LEU A 62 -1.71 -0.33 1.22
N TYR A 63 -0.97 0.67 1.67
CA TYR A 63 -1.21 1.36 2.94
C TYR A 63 -1.08 2.88 2.79
N TYR A 64 -1.72 3.59 3.70
CA TYR A 64 -1.41 4.98 4.03
C TYR A 64 -0.41 5.04 5.18
N TYR A 65 0.10 6.24 5.45
CA TYR A 65 0.89 6.51 6.64
C TYR A 65 0.22 7.57 7.51
N PHE A 66 0.10 7.31 8.81
CA PHE A 66 -0.68 8.17 9.71
C PHE A 66 -0.14 9.61 9.86
N LYS A 67 1.14 9.87 9.51
CA LYS A 67 1.73 11.22 9.54
C LYS A 67 1.65 11.95 8.19
N ASP A 68 1.06 11.35 7.17
CA ASP A 68 0.79 12.05 5.92
C ASP A 68 -0.55 12.78 6.07
N THR A 69 -0.47 14.09 6.26
CA THR A 69 -1.64 14.95 6.55
C THR A 69 -1.99 15.86 5.38
N GLN A 70 -1.06 16.05 4.45
CA GLN A 70 -1.22 16.88 3.27
C GLN A 70 -0.98 16.07 1.98
N VAL A 71 -1.54 16.57 0.88
CA VAL A 71 -1.30 15.99 -0.45
C VAL A 71 0.19 16.17 -0.79
N GLY A 72 0.84 15.07 -1.15
CA GLY A 72 2.26 15.06 -1.50
C GLY A 72 3.19 14.72 -0.33
N ASP A 73 2.68 14.60 0.90
CA ASP A 73 3.47 14.09 2.02
C ASP A 73 4.00 12.69 1.68
N ILE A 74 5.28 12.47 2.00
CA ILE A 74 5.94 11.17 1.84
C ILE A 74 6.63 10.73 3.13
N ASN A 75 6.09 11.12 4.30
CA ASN A 75 6.77 10.98 5.59
C ASN A 75 7.00 9.51 6.01
N GLY A 76 6.31 8.56 5.36
CA GLY A 76 6.49 7.13 5.55
C GLY A 76 7.67 6.52 4.77
N GLN A 77 8.28 7.29 3.86
CA GLN A 77 9.32 6.77 2.98
C GLN A 77 10.55 6.31 3.79
N GLY A 78 10.94 5.06 3.61
CA GLY A 78 12.14 4.49 4.23
C GLY A 78 11.99 4.20 5.73
N VAL A 79 10.79 4.31 6.32
CA VAL A 79 10.59 3.98 7.74
C VAL A 79 11.06 2.55 8.00
N ASN A 80 11.98 2.40 8.95
CA ASN A 80 12.62 1.13 9.32
C ASN A 80 13.26 0.36 8.15
N ASN A 81 13.55 1.03 7.03
CA ASN A 81 14.03 0.44 5.78
C ASN A 81 13.11 -0.64 5.17
N VAL A 82 11.81 -0.60 5.50
CA VAL A 82 10.84 -1.62 5.08
C VAL A 82 9.55 -1.04 4.52
N TRP A 83 9.35 0.26 4.62
CA TRP A 83 8.19 0.96 4.06
C TRP A 83 8.63 1.88 2.94
N PHE A 84 8.01 1.74 1.78
CA PHE A 84 8.39 2.51 0.60
C PHE A 84 7.16 2.98 -0.16
N VAL A 85 7.27 4.19 -0.71
CA VAL A 85 6.26 4.78 -1.58
C VAL A 85 6.03 3.85 -2.77
N LEU A 86 4.75 3.63 -3.08
CA LEU A 86 4.32 2.96 -4.29
C LEU A 86 4.79 3.79 -5.50
N ASN A 87 5.87 3.33 -6.14
CA ASN A 87 6.47 3.99 -7.29
C ASN A 87 6.64 3.00 -8.43
N LYS A 88 6.05 3.33 -9.58
CA LYS A 88 6.12 2.50 -10.80
C LYS A 88 7.54 2.06 -11.16
N LYS A 89 8.55 2.93 -10.97
CA LYS A 89 9.94 2.64 -11.36
C LYS A 89 10.53 1.44 -10.62
N ILE A 90 10.05 1.16 -9.42
CA ILE A 90 10.51 0.02 -8.63
C ILE A 90 9.94 -1.30 -9.19
N PHE A 91 8.78 -1.23 -9.82
CA PHE A 91 8.00 -2.39 -10.25
C PHE A 91 7.99 -2.60 -11.79
N GLU A 92 8.67 -1.77 -12.57
CA GLU A 92 8.75 -1.82 -14.04
C GLU A 92 10.02 -2.53 -14.57
N LYS A 93 10.72 -3.33 -13.73
CA LYS A 93 11.82 -4.18 -14.22
C LYS A 93 11.33 -5.37 -15.04
#